data_AF-A0A938CKL3-F1
#
_entry.id   AF-A0A938CKL3-F1
#
_cell.length_a   1.000
_cell.length_b   1.000
_cell.length_c   1.000
_cell.angle_alpha   90.00
_cell.angle_beta   90.00
_cell.angle_gamma   90.00
#
_symmetry.space_group_name_H-M   'P 1'
#
loop_
_entity.id
_entity.type
_entity.pdbx_description
1 polymer ?
#
loop_
_entity_poly.entity_id
_entity_poly.type
_entity_poly.pdbx_seq_one_letter_code
_entity_poly.pdbx_strand_id
1 'polypeptide(L)' 'MKRRTLLAALILPATAHAHSLRFGTIAIGHAWALPANHVDGQAFMPIVNRGEKPDELVAARSDICRLIELRRNARYD' A
#
# COMPACT_ATOMS: atom_id res chain seq x y z
N MET A 1 -24.90 -39.57 -31.47
CA MET A 1 -25.24 -38.27 -30.83
C MET A 1 -25.01 -38.38 -29.33
N LYS A 2 -23.95 -37.78 -28.79
CA LYS A 2 -23.74 -37.66 -27.33
C LYS A 2 -23.50 -36.18 -27.00
N ARG A 3 -24.52 -35.51 -26.47
CA ARG A 3 -24.44 -34.12 -26.00
C ARG A 3 -23.52 -34.10 -24.78
N ARG A 4 -22.34 -33.50 -24.92
CA ARG A 4 -21.44 -33.23 -23.79
C ARG A 4 -21.90 -31.93 -23.14
N THR A 5 -22.66 -32.04 -22.06
CA THR A 5 -23.05 -30.90 -21.23
C THR A 5 -21.80 -30.40 -20.50
N LEU A 6 -21.24 -29.28 -20.94
CA LEU A 6 -20.14 -28.62 -20.22
C LEU A 6 -20.73 -27.88 -19.01
N LEU A 7 -20.45 -28.38 -17.82
CA LEU A 7 -20.78 -27.70 -16.56
C LEU A 7 -19.76 -26.56 -16.37
N ALA A 8 -20.17 -25.32 -16.63
CA ALA A 8 -19.34 -24.15 -16.40
C ALA A 8 -19.24 -23.88 -14.89
N ALA A 9 -18.11 -24.25 -14.28
CA ALA A 9 -17.81 -23.89 -12.90
C ALA A 9 -17.58 -22.37 -12.82
N LEU A 10 -18.49 -21.67 -12.14
CA LEU A 10 -18.38 -20.25 -11.87
C LEU A 10 -17.27 -20.02 -10.83
N ILE A 11 -16.05 -19.72 -11.28
CA ILE A 11 -14.96 -19.31 -10.39
C ILE A 11 -15.24 -17.87 -9.98
N LEU A 12 -15.87 -17.69 -8.82
CA LEU A 12 -16.01 -16.37 -8.21
C LEU A 12 -14.61 -15.89 -7.79
N PRO A 13 -14.14 -14.72 -8.27
CA PRO A 13 -12.84 -14.19 -7.87
C PRO A 13 -12.88 -13.88 -6.37
N ALA A 14 -12.02 -14.54 -5.60
CA ALA A 14 -11.81 -14.21 -4.21
C ALA A 14 -11.19 -12.80 -4.12
N THR A 15 -11.69 -11.98 -3.21
CA THR A 15 -11.13 -10.65 -2.94
C THR A 15 -9.74 -10.82 -2.31
N ALA A 16 -8.69 -10.58 -3.10
CA ALA A 16 -7.33 -10.53 -2.57
C ALA A 16 -7.18 -9.29 -1.68
N HIS A 17 -7.05 -9.50 -0.37
CA HIS A 17 -6.69 -8.44 0.57
C HIS A 17 -5.20 -8.14 0.46
N ALA A 18 -4.84 -7.28 -0.50
CA ALA A 18 -3.50 -6.72 -0.53
C ALA A 18 -3.34 -5.73 0.62
N HIS A 19 -2.19 -5.76 1.30
CA HIS A 19 -1.81 -4.76 2.32
C HIS A 19 -1.39 -3.42 1.66
N SER A 20 -2.10 -3.04 0.59
CA SER A 20 -1.91 -1.82 -0.17
C SER A 20 -3.21 -1.03 -0.20
N LEU A 21 -3.09 0.27 -0.38
CA LEU A 21 -4.21 1.19 -0.43
C LEU A 21 -4.12 2.04 -1.70
N ARG A 22 -5.28 2.35 -2.29
CA ARG A 22 -5.37 3.36 -3.34
C ARG A 22 -6.32 4.47 -2.90
N PHE A 23 -5.85 5.71 -2.98
CA PHE A 23 -6.64 6.91 -2.72
C PHE A 23 -6.54 7.81 -3.95
N GLY A 24 -7.61 7.84 -4.77
CA GLY A 24 -7.59 8.53 -6.05
C GLY A 24 -6.49 8.02 -6.99
N THR A 25 -5.60 8.91 -7.39
CA THR A 25 -4.42 8.62 -8.24
C THR A 25 -3.19 8.17 -7.45
N ILE A 26 -3.23 8.23 -6.11
CA ILE A 26 -2.13 7.81 -5.25
C ILE A 26 -2.28 6.33 -4.90
N ALA A 27 -1.24 5.55 -5.17
CA ALA A 27 -1.13 4.16 -4.75
C ALA A 27 -0.08 4.05 -3.63
N ILE A 28 -0.47 3.46 -2.51
CA ILE A 28 0.37 3.15 -1.36
C ILE A 28 0.52 1.64 -1.32
N GLY A 29 1.74 1.13 -1.47
CA GLY A 29 2.00 -0.31 -1.41
C GLY A 29 2.13 -0.82 0.01
N HIS A 30 2.75 -1.99 0.17
CA HIS A 30 2.93 -2.64 1.46
C HIS A 30 3.75 -1.76 2.43
N ALA A 31 3.11 -1.31 3.51
CA ALA A 31 3.76 -0.62 4.60
C ALA A 31 4.37 -1.62 5.59
N TRP A 32 5.58 -1.34 6.05
CA TRP A 32 6.31 -2.17 7.00
C TRP A 32 7.17 -1.30 7.92
N ALA A 33 7.61 -1.87 9.04
CA ALA A 33 8.46 -1.18 10.00
C ALA A 33 9.63 -2.08 10.41
N LEU A 34 10.75 -1.45 10.74
CA LEU A 34 11.84 -2.15 11.43
C LEU A 34 11.43 -2.36 12.89
N PRO A 35 11.84 -3.47 13.53
CA PRO A 35 11.72 -3.61 14.97
C PRO A 35 12.35 -2.41 15.68
N ALA A 36 11.63 -1.81 16.62
CA ALA A 36 12.15 -0.70 17.40
C ALA A 36 13.09 -1.23 18.50
N ASN A 37 14.35 -0.83 18.45
CA ASN A 37 15.35 -1.16 19.48
C ASN A 37 15.44 -0.06 20.57
N HIS A 38 14.83 1.10 20.33
CA HIS A 38 14.80 2.26 21.21
C HIS A 38 13.40 2.91 21.17
N VAL A 39 13.29 4.12 21.72
CA VAL A 39 12.02 4.88 21.76
C VAL A 39 11.49 5.22 20.36
N ASP A 40 12.39 5.33 19.38
CA ASP A 40 12.04 5.69 18.01
C ASP A 40 11.96 4.46 17.09
N GLY A 41 10.93 4.44 16.26
CA GLY A 41 10.71 3.43 15.21
C GLY A 41 10.88 4.01 13.82
N GLN A 42 11.08 3.14 12.84
CA GLN A 42 11.13 3.53 11.42
C GLN A 42 10.13 2.70 10.63
N ALA A 43 9.27 3.40 9.88
CA ALA A 43 8.29 2.81 8.98
C ALA A 43 8.58 3.23 7.54
N PHE A 44 8.32 2.32 6.62
CA PHE A 44 8.60 2.45 5.21
C PHE A 44 7.38 2.01 4.41
N MET A 45 7.10 2.73 3.33
CA MET A 45 6.08 2.33 2.37
C MET A 45 6.40 2.92 1.00
N PRO A 46 6.17 2.19 -0.10
CA PRO A 46 6.24 2.78 -1.42
C PRO A 46 4.96 3.61 -1.68
N ILE A 47 5.14 4.83 -2.18
CA ILE A 47 4.05 5.71 -2.60
C ILE A 47 4.29 6.07 -4.06
N VAL A 48 3.26 5.89 -4.89
CA VAL A 48 3.30 6.19 -6.32
C VAL A 48 2.16 7.14 -6.67
N ASN A 49 2.52 8.31 -7.19
CA ASN A 49 1.56 9.20 -7.82
C ASN A 49 1.36 8.79 -9.29
N ARG A 50 0.15 8.38 -9.66
CA ARG A 50 -0.25 8.04 -11.05
C ARG A 50 -1.05 9.14 -11.72
N GLY A 51 -1.13 10.32 -11.11
CA GLY A 51 -1.80 11.49 -11.66
C GLY A 51 -0.88 12.31 -12.56
N GLU A 52 -1.46 13.26 -13.28
CA GLU A 52 -0.72 14.16 -14.18
C GLU A 52 -0.15 15.39 -13.45
N LYS A 53 -0.54 15.61 -12.20
CA LYS A 53 -0.08 16.73 -11.38
C LYS A 53 0.83 16.22 -10.25
N PRO A 54 1.88 16.97 -9.88
CA PRO A 54 2.65 16.70 -8.67
C PRO A 54 1.75 16.68 -7.44
N ASP A 55 2.13 15.86 -6.46
CA ASP A 55 1.46 15.74 -5.16
C ASP A 55 2.54 15.54 -4.09
N GLU A 56 2.22 15.85 -2.84
CA GLU A 56 3.18 15.86 -1.73
C GLU A 56 2.60 15.18 -0.48
N LEU A 57 3.37 14.24 0.09
CA LEU A 57 3.09 13.72 1.43
C LEU A 57 3.52 14.76 2.47
N VAL A 58 2.56 15.48 3.03
CA VAL A 58 2.83 16.59 3.97
C VAL A 58 2.72 16.19 5.45
N ALA A 59 2.03 15.09 5.77
CA ALA A 59 1.84 14.65 7.15
C ALA A 59 1.48 13.16 7.24
N ALA A 60 1.71 12.58 8.42
CA ALA A 60 1.22 11.26 8.81
C ALA A 60 0.76 11.30 10.29
N ARG A 61 -0.14 10.39 10.66
CA ARG A 61 -0.66 10.25 12.03
C ARG A 61 -0.72 8.77 12.43
N SER A 62 -0.53 8.50 13.71
CA SER A 62 -0.64 7.17 14.29
C SER A 62 -1.04 7.28 15.76
N ASP A 63 -1.81 6.32 16.25
CA ASP A 63 -2.13 6.21 17.68
C ASP A 63 -0.98 5.57 18.49
N ILE A 64 0.06 5.05 17.82
CA ILE A 64 1.18 4.34 18.44
C ILE A 64 2.27 5.31 18.91
N CYS A 65 2.40 6.48 18.29
CA CYS A 65 3.43 7.47 18.62
C CYS A 65 2.88 8.90 18.65
N ARG A 66 3.57 9.79 19.38
CA ARG A 66 3.17 11.20 19.52
C ARG A 66 3.69 12.11 18.41
N LEU A 67 4.76 11.70 17.72
CA LEU A 67 5.44 12.49 16.69
C LEU A 67 5.82 11.56 15.53
N ILE A 68 5.64 12.06 14.31
CA ILE A 68 6.13 11.43 13.08
C ILE A 68 6.92 12.47 12.29
N GLU A 69 8.15 12.10 11.94
CA GLU A 69 9.03 12.91 11.09
C GLU A 69 9.09 12.30 9.69
N LEU A 70 8.71 13.08 8.67
CA LEU A 70 8.86 12.66 7.28
C LEU A 70 10.32 12.85 6.85
N ARG A 71 11.07 11.76 6.75
CA ARG A 71 12.45 11.77 6.28
C ARG A 71 12.49 11.53 4.77
N ARG A 72 13.05 12.49 4.02
CA ARG A 72 13.37 12.29 2.60
C ARG A 72 14.53 11.31 2.48
N ASN A 73 14.39 10.32 1.61
CA ASN A 73 15.48 9.43 1.29
C ASN A 73 16.36 10.08 0.22
N ALA A 74 17.50 10.65 0.62
CA ALA A 74 18.43 11.38 -0.26
C ALA A 74 19.15 10.52 -1.32
N ARG A 75 18.71 9.27 -1.56
CA ARG A 75 19.39 8.31 -2.44
C ARG A 75 18.80 8.23 -3.85
N TYR A 76 17.62 8.79 -4.08
CA TYR A 76 16.90 8.67 -5.36
C TYR A 76 16.43 10.01 -5.92
N ASP A 77 17.03 11.12 -5.45
CA ASP A 77 16.88 12.45 -6.04
C ASP A 77 17.73 12.58 -7.32
#